data_AF-A0A3M1LEB4-F1
#
_entry.id   AF-A0A3M1LEB4-F1
#
_cell.length_a   1.000
_cell.length_b   1.000
_cell.length_c   1.000
_cell.angle_alpha   90.00
_cell.angle_beta   90.00
_cell.angle_gamma   90.00
#
_symmetry.space_group_name_H-M   'P 1'
#
loop_
_entity.id
_entity.type
_entity.pdbx_description
1 polymer ?
#
loop_
_entity_poly.entity_id
_entity_poly.type
_entity_poly.pdbx_seq_one_letter_code
_entity_poly.pdbx_strand_id
1 'polypeptide(L)'
;MNLGSSTATIAINFYNTSGSVVGTINDSISVGGNVLYYTPSRSEVPDNFLGSAVVSSDQPVACSVNTQTSTGTTRVGTSNGVDASDTGTKLFAPQILNNLGGFSSYVAVQNAGSAAVNVTARYFDTNGTEVYSTTVNIPANSSHVFYQDDGSLSAGFIGSATFESTDGSTPLAGTVNFYNAGTTSSNAQFHSYNTFTSGATKVFGPRVVKNLSGVGYTSGWSCQNLGPNAADITATVTFLDQDTNNTVTATLTKTGLNVGQAWAVYLGSSTGSSLDNVSRGYGSVVMESTGGNIACIFNEDNRTTYAGQGST
;
A
#
# COMPACT_ATOMS: atom_id res chain seq x y z
N MET A 1 -3.99 -19.90 5.16
CA MET A 1 -3.30 -21.13 4.71
C MET A 1 -2.40 -21.61 5.82
N ASN A 2 -2.36 -22.91 6.09
CA ASN A 2 -1.44 -23.50 7.06
C ASN A 2 -0.09 -23.80 6.39
N LEU A 3 0.98 -23.20 6.92
CA LEU A 3 2.36 -23.36 6.46
C LEU A 3 3.17 -24.30 7.36
N GLY A 4 2.57 -24.78 8.45
CA GLY A 4 3.19 -25.68 9.42
C GLY A 4 3.18 -27.15 8.99
N SER A 5 3.59 -28.01 9.92
CA SER A 5 3.73 -29.45 9.72
C SER A 5 2.64 -30.29 10.39
N SER A 6 1.75 -29.67 11.17
CA SER A 6 0.56 -30.31 11.76
C SER A 6 -0.71 -29.51 11.44
N THR A 7 -1.88 -30.08 11.72
CA THR A 7 -3.13 -29.32 11.67
C THR A 7 -3.01 -28.09 12.57
N ALA A 8 -3.32 -26.92 12.01
CA ALA A 8 -3.30 -25.66 12.71
C ALA A 8 -4.64 -25.46 13.42
N THR A 9 -4.63 -25.26 14.73
CA THR A 9 -5.78 -24.70 15.47
C THR A 9 -5.71 -23.19 15.34
N ILE A 10 -6.82 -22.56 14.95
CA ILE A 10 -6.88 -21.11 14.77
C ILE A 10 -8.04 -20.48 15.54
N ALA A 11 -7.82 -19.23 15.96
CA ALA A 11 -8.86 -18.34 16.44
C ALA A 11 -8.73 -16.99 15.75
N ILE A 12 -9.84 -16.46 15.24
CA ILE A 12 -9.95 -15.15 14.59
C ILE A 12 -10.83 -14.27 15.47
N ASN A 13 -10.22 -13.31 16.15
CA ASN A 13 -10.93 -12.35 17.00
C ASN A 13 -11.17 -11.04 16.24
N PHE A 14 -12.43 -10.60 16.16
CA PHE A 14 -12.83 -9.33 15.57
C PHE A 14 -12.93 -8.27 16.65
N TYR A 15 -12.12 -7.21 16.56
CA TYR A 15 -12.12 -6.10 17.50
C TYR A 15 -12.79 -4.89 16.87
N ASN A 16 -13.74 -4.28 17.58
CA ASN A 16 -14.29 -2.99 17.18
C ASN A 16 -13.27 -1.85 17.45
N THR A 17 -13.61 -0.63 17.03
CA THR A 17 -12.77 0.57 17.22
C THR A 17 -12.54 0.98 18.69
N SER A 18 -13.28 0.40 19.64
CA SER A 18 -13.08 0.60 21.08
C SER A 18 -12.19 -0.48 21.72
N GLY A 19 -11.63 -1.40 20.94
CA GLY A 19 -10.76 -2.49 21.43
C GLY A 19 -11.50 -3.66 22.08
N SER A 20 -12.82 -3.75 21.91
CA SER A 20 -13.61 -4.87 22.42
C SER A 20 -13.74 -5.97 21.36
N VAL A 21 -13.56 -7.22 21.76
CA VAL A 21 -13.87 -8.38 20.89
C VAL A 21 -15.38 -8.45 20.72
N VAL A 22 -15.84 -8.35 19.48
CA VAL A 22 -17.28 -8.44 19.12
C VAL A 22 -17.65 -9.79 18.50
N GLY A 23 -16.65 -10.58 18.12
CA GLY A 23 -16.83 -11.88 17.50
C GLY A 23 -15.56 -12.71 17.50
N THR A 24 -15.72 -14.03 17.57
CA THR A 24 -14.62 -14.98 17.46
C THR A 24 -15.02 -16.14 16.57
N ILE A 25 -14.18 -16.47 15.60
CA ILE A 25 -14.28 -17.71 14.82
C ILE A 25 -13.17 -18.64 15.29
N ASN A 26 -13.53 -19.85 15.75
CA ASN A 26 -12.59 -20.92 16.05
C ASN A 26 -12.68 -21.98 14.95
N ASP A 27 -11.53 -22.41 14.44
CA ASP A 27 -11.47 -23.36 13.33
C ASP A 27 -10.14 -24.14 13.34
N SER A 28 -9.99 -25.06 12.39
CA SER A 28 -8.72 -25.75 12.15
C SER A 28 -8.42 -25.84 10.66
N ILE A 29 -7.13 -25.83 10.32
CA ILE A 29 -6.66 -25.91 8.94
C ILE A 29 -5.71 -27.10 8.83
N SER A 30 -6.05 -28.08 7.98
CA SER A 30 -5.15 -29.20 7.67
C SER A 30 -3.80 -28.71 7.11
N VAL A 31 -2.76 -29.54 7.23
CA VAL A 31 -1.41 -29.22 6.72
C VAL A 31 -1.46 -28.87 5.23
N GLY A 32 -0.89 -27.73 4.84
CA GLY A 32 -0.92 -27.21 3.48
C GLY A 32 -2.30 -26.75 2.99
N GLY A 33 -3.34 -26.89 3.82
CA GLY A 33 -4.70 -26.50 3.51
C GLY A 33 -4.96 -24.99 3.67
N ASN A 34 -6.12 -24.56 3.18
CA ASN A 34 -6.63 -23.21 3.39
C ASN A 34 -8.13 -23.25 3.69
N VAL A 35 -8.59 -22.17 4.29
CA VAL A 35 -9.99 -21.89 4.65
C VAL A 35 -10.34 -20.50 4.13
N LEU A 36 -11.61 -20.27 3.84
CA LEU A 36 -12.13 -18.98 3.37
C LEU A 36 -13.26 -18.53 4.29
N TYR A 37 -13.20 -17.27 4.70
CA TYR A 37 -14.20 -16.64 5.56
C TYR A 37 -14.87 -15.50 4.80
N TYR A 38 -16.10 -15.72 4.32
CA TYR A 38 -16.91 -14.65 3.72
C TYR A 38 -17.63 -13.90 4.84
N THR A 39 -17.06 -12.77 5.28
CA THR A 39 -17.55 -12.02 6.44
C THR A 39 -19.01 -11.58 6.36
N PRO A 40 -19.60 -11.21 5.19
CA PRO A 40 -21.01 -10.81 5.15
C PRO A 40 -22.01 -11.92 5.46
N SER A 41 -21.61 -13.21 5.43
CA SER A 41 -22.49 -14.33 5.80
C SER A 41 -22.13 -14.96 7.15
N ARG A 42 -21.29 -14.31 7.96
CA ARG A 42 -20.83 -14.81 9.25
C ARG A 42 -21.58 -14.14 10.39
N SER A 43 -22.36 -14.90 11.14
CA SER A 43 -23.12 -14.40 12.30
C SER A 43 -22.23 -13.88 13.44
N GLU A 44 -20.97 -14.30 13.48
CA GLU A 44 -19.98 -13.87 14.45
C GLU A 44 -19.49 -12.43 14.18
N VAL A 45 -19.68 -11.92 12.96
CA VAL A 45 -19.29 -10.56 12.57
C VAL A 45 -20.55 -9.69 12.50
N PRO A 46 -20.69 -8.65 13.34
CA PRO A 46 -21.86 -7.79 13.31
C PRO A 46 -22.05 -7.07 11.97
N ASP A 47 -23.29 -6.74 11.63
CA ASP A 47 -23.59 -5.87 10.50
C ASP A 47 -22.90 -4.50 10.66
N ASN A 48 -22.43 -3.93 9.54
CA ASN A 48 -21.70 -2.66 9.49
C ASN A 48 -20.41 -2.65 10.34
N PHE A 49 -19.81 -3.81 10.63
CA PHE A 49 -18.57 -3.91 11.38
C PHE A 49 -17.43 -3.12 10.72
N LEU A 50 -16.89 -2.17 11.46
CA LEU A 50 -15.63 -1.48 11.18
C LEU A 50 -14.67 -1.75 12.35
N GLY A 51 -13.50 -2.29 12.03
CA GLY A 51 -12.53 -2.67 13.05
C GLY A 51 -11.38 -3.47 12.46
N SER A 52 -10.85 -4.39 13.26
CA SER A 52 -9.72 -5.23 12.91
C SER A 52 -10.01 -6.71 13.21
N ALA A 53 -9.19 -7.58 12.65
CA ALA A 53 -9.17 -8.99 13.00
C ALA A 53 -7.76 -9.38 13.45
N VAL A 54 -7.66 -10.19 14.49
CA VAL A 54 -6.41 -10.82 14.93
C VAL A 54 -6.54 -12.33 14.76
N VAL A 55 -5.64 -12.93 13.98
CA VAL A 55 -5.58 -14.37 13.74
C VAL A 55 -4.47 -14.94 14.62
N SER A 56 -4.82 -15.82 15.56
CA SER A 56 -3.86 -16.60 16.34
C SER A 56 -3.87 -18.06 15.90
N SER A 57 -2.70 -18.68 15.85
CA SER A 57 -2.55 -20.10 15.51
C SER A 57 -1.42 -20.77 16.29
N ASP A 58 -1.54 -22.08 16.49
CA ASP A 58 -0.48 -22.95 17.02
C ASP A 58 0.53 -23.43 15.96
N GLN A 59 0.30 -23.09 14.68
CA GLN A 59 1.21 -23.33 13.56
C GLN A 59 1.39 -22.03 12.74
N PRO A 60 2.48 -21.90 11.97
CA PRO A 60 2.62 -20.78 11.04
C PRO A 60 1.47 -20.75 10.02
N VAL A 61 0.84 -19.58 9.85
CA VAL A 61 -0.25 -19.37 8.89
C VAL A 61 0.01 -18.13 8.03
N ALA A 62 -0.43 -18.19 6.78
CA ALA A 62 -0.51 -17.01 5.91
C ALA A 62 -1.97 -16.60 5.71
N CYS A 63 -2.22 -15.30 5.73
CA CYS A 63 -3.54 -14.70 5.56
C CYS A 63 -3.56 -13.75 4.37
N SER A 64 -4.72 -13.68 3.71
CA SER A 64 -5.02 -12.68 2.69
C SER A 64 -6.40 -12.13 2.97
N VAL A 65 -6.57 -10.81 2.82
CA VAL A 65 -7.79 -10.09 3.11
C VAL A 65 -8.30 -9.46 1.82
N ASN A 66 -9.51 -9.85 1.42
CA ASN A 66 -10.22 -9.28 0.28
C ASN A 66 -11.24 -8.27 0.78
N THR A 67 -11.10 -7.01 0.37
CA THR A 67 -12.10 -5.97 0.60
C THR A 67 -12.87 -5.78 -0.69
N GLN A 68 -14.18 -6.03 -0.67
CA GLN A 68 -15.04 -5.94 -1.84
C GLN A 68 -16.35 -5.24 -1.55
N THR A 69 -16.95 -4.63 -2.56
CA THR A 69 -18.35 -4.19 -2.48
C THR A 69 -19.27 -5.42 -2.43
N SER A 70 -20.22 -5.42 -1.50
CA SER A 70 -21.24 -6.50 -1.37
C SER A 70 -22.48 -6.25 -2.24
N THR A 71 -22.66 -5.02 -2.70
CA THR A 71 -23.77 -4.58 -3.57
C THR A 71 -23.29 -3.52 -4.55
N GLY A 72 -24.05 -3.29 -5.62
CA GLY A 72 -23.71 -2.30 -6.65
C GLY A 72 -22.59 -2.78 -7.57
N THR A 73 -21.77 -1.84 -8.06
CA THR A 73 -20.66 -2.17 -8.94
C THR A 73 -19.54 -2.87 -8.18
N THR A 74 -19.22 -4.10 -8.60
CA THR A 74 -18.19 -4.92 -7.98
C THR A 74 -16.80 -4.31 -8.17
N ARG A 75 -16.06 -4.18 -7.07
CA ARG A 75 -14.62 -3.92 -7.02
C ARG A 75 -14.03 -4.69 -5.85
N VAL A 76 -12.76 -5.07 -5.97
CA VAL A 76 -12.04 -5.81 -4.94
C VAL A 76 -10.60 -5.35 -4.88
N GLY A 77 -10.07 -5.18 -3.68
CA GLY A 77 -8.63 -5.15 -3.45
C GLY A 77 -8.23 -6.18 -2.41
N THR A 78 -7.01 -6.66 -2.56
CA THR A 78 -6.45 -7.75 -1.78
C THR A 78 -5.20 -7.28 -1.10
N SER A 79 -5.13 -7.46 0.21
CA SER A 79 -3.93 -7.22 1.01
C SER A 79 -3.49 -8.49 1.71
N ASN A 80 -2.23 -8.54 2.14
CA ASN A 80 -1.73 -9.63 2.95
C ASN A 80 -2.11 -9.38 4.42
N GLY A 81 -2.33 -10.47 5.17
CA GLY A 81 -2.22 -10.39 6.62
C GLY A 81 -0.80 -9.99 7.01
N VAL A 82 -0.68 -9.22 8.09
CA VAL A 82 0.62 -8.74 8.59
C VAL A 82 1.05 -9.65 9.73
N ASP A 83 2.18 -10.33 9.57
CA ASP A 83 2.77 -11.14 10.65
C ASP A 83 3.31 -10.23 11.76
N ALA A 84 3.36 -10.72 12.99
CA ALA A 84 3.92 -9.97 14.11
C ALA A 84 5.37 -9.49 13.84
N SER A 85 6.16 -10.29 13.12
CA SER A 85 7.53 -9.94 12.72
C SER A 85 7.62 -8.86 11.64
N ASP A 86 6.54 -8.63 10.91
CA ASP A 86 6.43 -7.57 9.89
C ASP A 86 5.86 -6.26 10.43
N THR A 87 5.43 -6.24 11.70
CA THR A 87 4.96 -5.03 12.39
C THR A 87 6.11 -4.11 12.81
N GLY A 88 5.81 -2.84 13.08
CA GLY A 88 6.82 -1.87 13.50
C GLY A 88 6.22 -0.64 14.18
N THR A 89 7.04 0.10 14.93
CA THR A 89 6.60 1.31 15.64
C THR A 89 6.33 2.48 14.70
N LYS A 90 6.83 2.40 13.47
CA LYS A 90 6.61 3.37 12.41
C LYS A 90 6.27 2.68 11.10
N LEU A 91 5.17 3.11 10.50
CA LEU A 91 4.69 2.68 9.20
C LEU A 91 4.96 3.77 8.16
N PHE A 92 5.23 3.33 6.94
CA PHE A 92 5.50 4.18 5.79
C PHE A 92 4.51 3.84 4.66
N ALA A 93 3.86 4.86 4.12
CA ALA A 93 2.96 4.79 2.99
C ALA A 93 3.55 5.62 1.84
N PRO A 94 4.28 4.99 0.89
CA PRO A 94 4.98 5.72 -0.15
C PRO A 94 4.08 6.47 -1.11
N GLN A 95 2.80 6.13 -1.16
CA GLN A 95 1.82 6.88 -1.91
C GLN A 95 0.49 6.96 -1.19
N ILE A 96 -0.05 8.16 -1.15
CA ILE A 96 -1.42 8.46 -0.76
C ILE A 96 -1.94 9.59 -1.64
N LEU A 97 -3.26 9.71 -1.75
CA LEU A 97 -3.88 10.63 -2.67
C LEU A 97 -5.26 11.11 -2.17
N ASN A 98 -5.64 12.33 -2.54
CA ASN A 98 -6.98 12.86 -2.30
C ASN A 98 -7.56 13.42 -3.59
N ASN A 99 -8.64 12.80 -4.09
CA ASN A 99 -9.35 13.18 -5.30
C ASN A 99 -8.42 13.56 -6.48
N LEU A 100 -7.32 12.83 -6.65
CA LEU A 100 -6.41 13.00 -7.78
C LEU A 100 -6.89 12.11 -8.92
N GLY A 101 -7.32 12.71 -10.03
CA GLY A 101 -7.82 11.94 -11.17
C GLY A 101 -9.02 11.05 -10.82
N GLY A 102 -9.84 11.47 -9.85
CA GLY A 102 -11.00 10.74 -9.35
C GLY A 102 -10.69 9.64 -8.33
N PHE A 103 -9.44 9.52 -7.88
CA PHE A 103 -9.03 8.57 -6.85
C PHE A 103 -8.81 9.26 -5.50
N SER A 104 -9.20 8.57 -4.43
CA SER A 104 -8.87 8.87 -3.03
C SER A 104 -8.21 7.65 -2.38
N SER A 105 -7.46 7.86 -1.31
CA SER A 105 -6.90 6.77 -0.51
C SER A 105 -7.39 6.78 0.92
N TYR A 106 -7.25 5.62 1.57
CA TYR A 106 -7.24 5.53 3.02
C TYR A 106 -6.11 4.63 3.49
N VAL A 107 -5.70 4.83 4.75
CA VAL A 107 -4.75 3.95 5.44
C VAL A 107 -5.43 3.39 6.68
N ALA A 108 -5.62 2.07 6.73
CA ALA A 108 -6.07 1.39 7.94
C ALA A 108 -4.84 1.01 8.77
N VAL A 109 -4.76 1.53 9.99
CA VAL A 109 -3.66 1.25 10.93
C VAL A 109 -4.21 0.51 12.13
N GLN A 110 -3.63 -0.64 12.43
CA GLN A 110 -3.95 -1.47 13.58
C GLN A 110 -2.85 -1.33 14.63
N ASN A 111 -3.27 -1.16 15.88
CA ASN A 111 -2.39 -1.34 17.03
C ASN A 111 -2.24 -2.84 17.28
N ALA A 112 -1.06 -3.39 16.99
CA ALA A 112 -0.75 -4.81 17.18
C ALA A 112 -0.19 -5.10 18.60
N GLY A 113 -0.16 -4.09 19.47
CA GLY A 113 0.24 -4.21 20.88
C GLY A 113 -0.90 -4.54 21.82
N SER A 114 -0.55 -4.64 23.11
CA SER A 114 -1.44 -5.05 24.20
C SER A 114 -2.04 -3.90 25.01
N ALA A 115 -1.64 -2.65 24.74
CA ALA A 115 -2.16 -1.45 25.39
C ALA A 115 -2.58 -0.40 24.35
N ALA A 116 -3.48 0.50 24.73
CA ALA A 116 -3.85 1.63 23.87
C ALA A 116 -2.64 2.55 23.64
N VAL A 117 -2.47 3.04 22.42
CA VAL A 117 -1.36 3.93 22.04
C VAL A 117 -1.87 5.10 21.22
N ASN A 118 -1.22 6.26 21.35
CA ASN A 118 -1.43 7.35 20.41
C ASN A 118 -0.57 7.09 19.16
N VAL A 119 -1.18 7.22 17.99
CA VAL A 119 -0.51 7.13 16.69
C VAL A 119 -0.54 8.49 16.02
N THR A 120 0.64 9.02 15.71
CA THR A 120 0.79 10.27 14.95
C THR A 120 0.89 9.95 13.47
N ALA A 121 -0.06 10.45 12.68
CA ALA A 121 -0.02 10.44 11.22
C ALA A 121 0.58 11.77 10.72
N ARG A 122 1.55 11.71 9.80
CA ARG A 122 2.17 12.87 9.14
C ARG A 122 2.10 12.69 7.63
N TYR A 123 1.73 13.74 6.92
CA TYR A 123 1.47 13.75 5.49
C TYR A 123 2.44 14.71 4.79
N PHE A 124 3.17 14.22 3.79
CA PHE A 124 4.20 14.96 3.09
C PHE A 124 3.81 15.17 1.63
N ASP A 125 3.93 16.39 1.13
CA ASP A 125 3.76 16.67 -0.30
C ASP A 125 4.95 16.16 -1.14
N THR A 126 4.87 16.33 -2.45
CA THR A 126 5.94 15.93 -3.39
C THR A 126 7.25 16.70 -3.21
N ASN A 127 7.24 17.84 -2.51
CA ASN A 127 8.44 18.60 -2.14
C ASN A 127 9.04 18.14 -0.80
N GLY A 128 8.35 17.27 -0.07
CA GLY A 128 8.75 16.77 1.25
C GLY A 128 8.32 17.68 2.40
N THR A 129 7.43 18.63 2.16
CA THR A 129 6.86 19.49 3.20
C THR A 129 5.78 18.71 3.94
N GLU A 130 5.82 18.69 5.28
CA GLU A 130 4.68 18.21 6.08
C GLU A 130 3.52 19.19 5.91
N VAL A 131 2.45 18.76 5.23
CA VAL A 131 1.27 19.58 4.94
C VAL A 131 0.14 19.37 5.94
N TYR A 132 0.15 18.23 6.64
CA TYR A 132 -0.85 17.90 7.63
C TYR A 132 -0.29 16.87 8.63
N SER A 133 -0.73 16.97 9.88
CA SER A 133 -0.52 15.93 10.88
C SER A 133 -1.69 15.84 11.86
N THR A 134 -1.94 14.63 12.35
CA THR A 134 -2.99 14.35 13.32
C THR A 134 -2.54 13.22 14.25
N THR A 135 -3.13 13.16 15.44
CA THR A 135 -2.85 12.11 16.42
C THR A 135 -4.17 11.51 16.89
N VAL A 136 -4.26 10.19 16.85
CA VAL A 136 -5.43 9.43 17.30
C VAL A 136 -5.01 8.38 18.32
N ASN A 137 -5.85 8.15 19.33
CA ASN A 137 -5.66 7.03 20.24
C ASN A 137 -6.25 5.76 19.63
N ILE A 138 -5.46 4.68 19.53
CA ILE A 138 -5.89 3.39 19.01
C ILE A 138 -5.79 2.36 20.14
N PRO A 139 -6.92 1.79 20.61
CA PRO A 139 -6.92 0.71 21.60
C PRO A 139 -6.15 -0.53 21.13
N ALA A 140 -5.69 -1.34 22.09
CA ALA A 140 -5.01 -2.60 21.81
C ALA A 140 -5.79 -3.48 20.84
N ASN A 141 -5.09 -4.11 19.90
CA ASN A 141 -5.64 -4.96 18.83
C ASN A 141 -6.65 -4.31 17.87
N SER A 142 -7.07 -3.07 18.13
CA SER A 142 -8.05 -2.31 17.34
C SER A 142 -7.39 -1.56 16.18
N SER A 143 -8.20 -0.96 15.30
CA SER A 143 -7.75 -0.17 14.17
C SER A 143 -8.42 1.20 14.08
N HIS A 144 -7.73 2.12 13.40
CA HIS A 144 -8.28 3.37 12.92
C HIS A 144 -8.06 3.49 11.41
N VAL A 145 -9.03 4.06 10.70
CA VAL A 145 -8.94 4.30 9.25
C VAL A 145 -8.76 5.79 9.02
N PHE A 146 -7.58 6.15 8.52
CA PHE A 146 -7.26 7.52 8.12
C PHE A 146 -7.67 7.71 6.66
N TYR A 147 -8.78 8.40 6.44
CA TYR A 147 -9.25 8.78 5.10
C TYR A 147 -8.51 10.04 4.61
N GLN A 148 -8.08 10.05 3.35
CA GLN A 148 -7.42 11.23 2.77
C GLN A 148 -8.40 12.24 2.17
N ASP A 149 -9.66 11.86 1.99
CA ASP A 149 -10.75 12.66 1.45
C ASP A 149 -11.72 13.22 2.53
N ASP A 150 -11.27 13.27 3.78
CA ASP A 150 -12.03 13.81 4.92
C ASP A 150 -12.02 15.36 4.99
N GLY A 151 -11.32 16.01 4.06
CA GLY A 151 -11.15 17.47 4.00
C GLY A 151 -9.83 17.97 4.61
N SER A 152 -9.02 17.09 5.20
CA SER A 152 -7.72 17.46 5.82
C SER A 152 -6.63 17.73 4.78
N LEU A 153 -6.72 17.12 3.60
CA LEU A 153 -5.80 17.32 2.47
C LEU A 153 -6.54 18.02 1.33
N SER A 154 -5.85 18.86 0.56
CA SER A 154 -6.45 19.49 -0.63
C SER A 154 -6.79 18.47 -1.71
N ALA A 155 -7.88 18.68 -2.45
CA ALA A 155 -8.18 17.87 -3.63
C ALA A 155 -7.03 17.98 -4.66
N GLY A 156 -6.73 16.87 -5.33
CA GLY A 156 -5.56 16.73 -6.21
C GLY A 156 -4.25 16.44 -5.47
N PHE A 157 -4.28 16.21 -4.16
CA PHE A 157 -3.09 15.86 -3.40
C PHE A 157 -2.53 14.51 -3.82
N ILE A 158 -1.20 14.44 -3.94
CA ILE A 158 -0.40 13.22 -4.00
C ILE A 158 0.84 13.42 -3.15
N GLY A 159 1.20 12.39 -2.40
CA GLY A 159 2.34 12.45 -1.53
C GLY A 159 2.55 11.14 -0.78
N SER A 160 3.18 11.22 0.37
CA SER A 160 3.47 10.09 1.23
C SER A 160 3.00 10.36 2.66
N ALA A 161 2.89 9.31 3.46
CA ALA A 161 2.57 9.44 4.87
C ALA A 161 3.44 8.54 5.75
N THR A 162 3.52 8.90 7.03
CA THR A 162 4.07 8.05 8.09
C THR A 162 3.10 7.96 9.25
N PHE A 163 3.06 6.80 9.91
CA PHE A 163 2.23 6.56 11.10
C PHE A 163 3.12 6.02 12.20
N GLU A 164 3.24 6.73 13.32
CA GLU A 164 4.22 6.43 14.36
C GLU A 164 3.56 6.30 15.73
N SER A 165 3.84 5.21 16.45
CA SER A 165 3.43 5.06 17.84
C SER A 165 4.24 6.02 18.71
N THR A 166 3.54 6.87 19.47
CA THR A 166 4.19 7.93 20.25
C THR A 166 5.01 7.41 21.43
N ASP A 167 4.78 6.18 21.84
CA ASP A 167 5.55 5.51 22.89
C ASP A 167 6.85 4.87 22.36
N GLY A 168 7.08 4.89 21.03
CA GLY A 168 8.25 4.33 20.39
C GLY A 168 8.42 2.82 20.54
N SER A 169 7.40 2.09 20.98
CA SER A 169 7.50 0.67 21.31
C SER A 169 6.29 -0.17 20.89
N THR A 170 5.10 0.41 20.78
CA THR A 170 3.92 -0.32 20.33
C THR A 170 4.02 -0.64 18.84
N PRO A 171 3.95 -1.93 18.45
CA PRO A 171 3.96 -2.34 17.05
C PRO A 171 2.64 -1.98 16.37
N LEU A 172 2.76 -1.49 15.13
CA LEU A 172 1.65 -1.16 14.25
C LEU A 172 1.68 -2.07 13.03
N ALA A 173 0.51 -2.37 12.50
CA ALA A 173 0.30 -3.00 11.20
C ALA A 173 -0.56 -2.07 10.34
N GLY A 174 -0.37 -2.07 9.02
CA GLY A 174 -1.17 -1.19 8.17
C GLY A 174 -1.33 -1.65 6.73
N THR A 175 -2.43 -1.19 6.14
CA THR A 175 -2.77 -1.39 4.74
C THR A 175 -3.26 -0.07 4.15
N VAL A 176 -2.78 0.26 2.96
CA VAL A 176 -3.22 1.40 2.16
C VAL A 176 -4.14 0.90 1.07
N ASN A 177 -5.19 1.65 0.81
CA ASN A 177 -6.11 1.36 -0.28
C ASN A 177 -6.35 2.61 -1.13
N PHE A 178 -6.41 2.42 -2.44
CA PHE A 178 -6.82 3.43 -3.42
C PHE A 178 -8.18 3.05 -3.99
N TYR A 179 -9.07 4.02 -4.11
CA TYR A 179 -10.41 3.79 -4.64
C TYR A 179 -10.87 5.01 -5.41
N ASN A 180 -11.70 4.75 -6.42
CA ASN A 180 -12.43 5.79 -7.14
C ASN A 180 -13.93 5.75 -6.78
N ALA A 181 -14.76 6.54 -7.47
CA ALA A 181 -16.21 6.54 -7.20
C ALA A 181 -16.89 5.19 -7.55
N GLY A 182 -16.29 4.37 -8.43
CA GLY A 182 -16.82 3.06 -8.77
C GLY A 182 -18.21 3.04 -9.42
N THR A 183 -18.56 4.08 -10.19
CA THR A 183 -19.92 4.26 -10.73
C THR A 183 -20.29 3.31 -11.86
N THR A 184 -19.32 2.68 -12.52
CA THR A 184 -19.52 1.71 -13.62
C THR A 184 -18.51 0.58 -13.51
N SER A 185 -18.84 -0.61 -14.03
CA SER A 185 -17.92 -1.77 -14.01
C SER A 185 -16.61 -1.52 -14.77
N SER A 186 -16.62 -0.59 -15.73
CA SER A 186 -15.42 -0.13 -16.45
C SER A 186 -14.53 0.83 -15.67
N ASN A 187 -14.99 1.34 -14.52
CA ASN A 187 -14.30 2.35 -13.71
C ASN A 187 -14.46 2.05 -12.22
N ALA A 188 -14.48 0.77 -11.82
CA ALA A 188 -14.60 0.36 -10.42
C ALA A 188 -13.30 -0.25 -9.93
N GLN A 189 -12.43 0.63 -9.44
CA GLN A 189 -11.08 0.27 -9.03
C GLN A 189 -10.95 0.32 -7.51
N PHE A 190 -10.25 -0.67 -6.98
CA PHE A 190 -9.89 -0.77 -5.56
C PHE A 190 -8.54 -1.49 -5.49
N HIS A 191 -7.49 -0.76 -5.13
CA HIS A 191 -6.12 -1.27 -5.10
C HIS A 191 -5.60 -1.24 -3.68
N SER A 192 -4.80 -2.24 -3.31
CA SER A 192 -4.32 -2.38 -1.94
C SER A 192 -2.83 -2.69 -1.91
N TYR A 193 -2.12 -2.17 -0.92
CA TYR A 193 -0.78 -2.61 -0.56
C TYR A 193 -0.57 -2.45 0.95
N ASN A 194 0.33 -3.24 1.54
CA ASN A 194 0.67 -3.13 2.96
C ASN A 194 1.64 -1.96 3.19
N THR A 195 1.52 -1.26 4.31
CA THR A 195 2.51 -0.26 4.71
C THR A 195 3.87 -0.92 4.97
N PHE A 196 4.95 -0.16 4.84
CA PHE A 196 6.31 -0.64 5.09
C PHE A 196 6.77 -0.28 6.51
N THR A 197 7.52 -1.16 7.15
CA THR A 197 8.17 -0.95 8.46
C THR A 197 9.68 -0.79 8.35
N SER A 198 10.24 -1.15 7.20
CA SER A 198 11.65 -1.00 6.86
C SER A 198 11.80 -0.73 5.36
N GLY A 199 12.98 -0.24 4.97
CA GLY A 199 13.34 0.00 3.58
C GLY A 199 14.65 -0.68 3.24
N ALA A 200 15.05 -0.56 1.97
CA ALA A 200 16.30 -1.11 1.47
C ALA A 200 17.09 -0.04 0.72
N THR A 201 18.41 -0.24 0.61
CA THR A 201 19.26 0.54 -0.31
C THR A 201 19.18 0.04 -1.74
N LYS A 202 18.55 -1.11 -1.98
CA LYS A 202 18.34 -1.67 -3.31
C LYS A 202 16.93 -2.27 -3.42
N VAL A 203 16.16 -1.81 -4.40
CA VAL A 203 14.78 -2.23 -4.66
C VAL A 203 14.63 -2.69 -6.10
N PHE A 204 13.87 -3.76 -6.32
CA PHE A 204 13.62 -4.34 -7.64
C PHE A 204 12.14 -4.16 -8.01
N GLY A 205 11.88 -3.47 -9.12
CA GLY A 205 10.59 -3.43 -9.78
C GLY A 205 10.59 -4.44 -10.93
N PRO A 206 10.08 -5.67 -10.74
CA PRO A 206 10.21 -6.74 -11.73
C PRO A 206 9.39 -6.48 -12.99
N ARG A 207 8.42 -5.56 -12.92
CA ARG A 207 7.59 -5.15 -14.06
C ARG A 207 7.33 -3.65 -14.04
N VAL A 208 7.67 -3.02 -15.16
CA VAL A 208 7.31 -1.66 -15.53
C VAL A 208 6.99 -1.64 -17.03
N VAL A 209 5.98 -0.89 -17.43
CA VAL A 209 5.46 -0.85 -18.81
C VAL A 209 5.21 0.58 -19.27
N LYS A 210 5.16 0.77 -20.58
CA LYS A 210 4.74 2.01 -21.22
C LYS A 210 3.86 1.65 -22.41
N ASN A 211 2.63 2.16 -22.43
CA ASN A 211 1.62 1.87 -23.45
C ASN A 211 1.62 0.39 -23.91
N LEU A 212 1.57 -0.55 -22.95
CA LEU A 212 1.76 -1.97 -23.21
C LEU A 212 0.84 -2.45 -24.34
N SER A 213 1.42 -3.03 -25.38
CA SER A 213 0.69 -3.58 -26.53
C SER A 213 -0.26 -2.59 -27.22
N GLY A 214 -0.07 -1.27 -27.03
CA GLY A 214 -0.92 -0.22 -27.61
C GLY A 214 -2.30 -0.06 -26.95
N VAL A 215 -2.54 -0.72 -25.80
CA VAL A 215 -3.82 -0.67 -25.07
C VAL A 215 -3.76 0.22 -23.82
N GLY A 216 -2.74 1.09 -23.71
CA GLY A 216 -2.70 2.20 -22.75
C GLY A 216 -2.03 1.93 -21.41
N TYR A 217 -1.76 0.67 -21.02
CA TYR A 217 -1.13 0.38 -19.73
C TYR A 217 0.26 0.99 -19.62
N THR A 218 0.43 1.86 -18.62
CA THR A 218 1.67 2.57 -18.37
C THR A 218 1.95 2.56 -16.87
N SER A 219 3.18 2.24 -16.51
CA SER A 219 3.59 2.16 -15.12
C SER A 219 4.02 3.51 -14.56
N GLY A 220 3.88 3.60 -13.24
CA GLY A 220 4.65 4.51 -12.43
C GLY A 220 5.19 3.81 -11.18
N TRP A 221 5.87 4.59 -10.35
CA TRP A 221 6.27 4.18 -9.02
C TRP A 221 6.22 5.36 -8.07
N SER A 222 6.19 5.04 -6.78
CA SER A 222 6.46 5.99 -5.71
C SER A 222 7.42 5.38 -4.71
N CYS A 223 8.54 6.06 -4.45
CA CYS A 223 9.58 5.63 -3.53
C CYS A 223 9.74 6.62 -2.38
N GLN A 224 9.44 6.19 -1.15
CA GLN A 224 9.60 7.01 0.04
C GLN A 224 10.98 6.81 0.65
N ASN A 225 11.61 7.90 1.09
CA ASN A 225 12.80 7.82 1.92
C ASN A 225 12.39 7.57 3.39
N LEU A 226 12.85 6.46 3.95
CA LEU A 226 12.59 6.04 5.33
C LEU A 226 13.65 6.57 6.32
N GLY A 227 14.69 7.23 5.80
CA GLY A 227 15.81 7.75 6.56
C GLY A 227 16.99 6.76 6.65
N PRO A 228 18.02 7.09 7.45
CA PRO A 228 18.04 8.20 8.40
C PRO A 228 18.37 9.58 7.81
N ASN A 229 19.04 9.65 6.65
CA ASN A 229 19.40 10.92 6.02
C ASN A 229 18.59 11.16 4.75
N ALA A 230 18.77 12.33 4.13
CA ALA A 230 18.32 12.54 2.76
C ALA A 230 18.90 11.45 1.84
N ALA A 231 18.08 10.99 0.90
CA ALA A 231 18.42 9.89 0.01
C ALA A 231 18.67 10.41 -1.41
N ASP A 232 19.76 9.94 -2.02
CA ASP A 232 19.93 10.00 -3.46
C ASP A 232 19.50 8.64 -4.03
N ILE A 233 18.66 8.65 -5.05
CA ILE A 233 18.11 7.45 -5.70
C ILE A 233 18.54 7.46 -7.17
N THR A 234 19.07 6.32 -7.62
CA THR A 234 19.35 6.02 -9.02
C THR A 234 18.46 4.85 -9.45
N ALA A 235 17.54 5.11 -10.37
CA ALA A 235 16.66 4.09 -10.97
C ALA A 235 17.16 3.72 -12.37
N THR A 236 17.66 2.50 -12.53
CA THR A 236 18.06 1.95 -13.83
C THR A 236 16.89 1.16 -14.41
N VAL A 237 16.29 1.69 -15.47
CA VAL A 237 15.16 1.10 -16.19
C VAL A 237 15.69 0.40 -17.42
N THR A 238 15.29 -0.85 -17.64
CA THR A 238 15.61 -1.63 -18.84
C THR A 238 14.32 -2.07 -19.50
N PHE A 239 14.08 -1.60 -20.72
CA PHE A 239 12.88 -1.85 -21.51
C PHE A 239 13.22 -2.66 -22.76
N LEU A 240 12.32 -3.57 -23.13
CA LEU A 240 12.16 -4.00 -24.52
C LEU A 240 11.20 -3.05 -25.21
N ASP A 241 11.69 -2.32 -26.21
CA ASP A 241 10.86 -1.52 -27.12
C ASP A 241 10.13 -2.46 -28.08
N GLN A 242 8.79 -2.45 -28.05
CA GLN A 242 7.96 -3.34 -28.87
C GLN A 242 7.88 -2.90 -30.34
N ASP A 243 8.24 -1.66 -30.68
CA ASP A 243 8.25 -1.18 -32.07
C ASP A 243 9.53 -1.57 -32.78
N THR A 244 10.67 -1.44 -32.10
CA THR A 244 11.98 -1.69 -32.71
C THR A 244 12.59 -3.04 -32.33
N ASN A 245 12.01 -3.74 -31.35
CA ASN A 245 12.52 -4.97 -30.76
C ASN A 245 13.92 -4.83 -30.13
N ASN A 246 14.33 -3.59 -29.80
CA ASN A 246 15.60 -3.30 -29.16
C ASN A 246 15.44 -3.18 -27.65
N THR A 247 16.52 -3.48 -26.92
CA THR A 247 16.60 -3.15 -25.49
C THR A 247 17.05 -1.70 -25.32
N VAL A 248 16.27 -0.93 -24.57
CA VAL A 248 16.59 0.45 -24.18
C VAL A 248 16.84 0.48 -22.67
N THR A 249 18.01 0.96 -22.27
CA THR A 249 18.34 1.19 -20.86
C THR A 249 18.47 2.69 -20.61
N ALA A 250 17.89 3.16 -19.52
CA ALA A 250 17.97 4.54 -19.08
C ALA A 250 18.11 4.64 -17.57
N THR A 251 18.64 5.76 -17.11
CA THR A 251 18.76 6.07 -15.68
C THR A 251 17.95 7.31 -15.37
N LEU A 252 17.09 7.22 -14.36
CA LEU A 252 16.41 8.35 -13.74
C LEU A 252 16.99 8.56 -12.34
N THR A 253 17.16 9.81 -11.93
CA THR A 253 17.74 10.13 -10.62
C THR A 253 16.88 11.10 -9.83
N LYS A 254 16.94 10.96 -8.50
CA LYS A 254 16.41 11.93 -7.54
C LYS A 254 17.47 12.16 -6.49
N THR A 255 17.89 13.41 -6.31
CA THR A 255 18.87 13.78 -5.29
C THR A 255 18.19 14.47 -4.12
N GLY A 256 18.75 14.29 -2.92
CA GLY A 256 18.32 14.97 -1.70
C GLY A 256 16.86 14.72 -1.33
N LEU A 257 16.33 13.50 -1.56
CA LEU A 257 14.98 13.15 -1.15
C LEU A 257 14.89 13.18 0.39
N ASN A 258 14.12 14.09 0.96
CA ASN A 258 14.02 14.25 2.42
C ASN A 258 13.40 13.01 3.08
N VAL A 259 13.73 12.76 4.35
CA VAL A 259 13.08 11.70 5.13
C VAL A 259 11.57 11.94 5.18
N GLY A 260 10.78 10.92 4.88
CA GLY A 260 9.32 10.99 4.79
C GLY A 260 8.80 11.39 3.41
N GLN A 261 9.58 12.09 2.58
CA GLN A 261 9.22 12.46 1.21
C GLN A 261 9.21 11.23 0.29
N ALA A 262 8.32 11.24 -0.70
CA ALA A 262 8.33 10.28 -1.78
C ALA A 262 8.68 10.88 -3.15
N TRP A 263 9.38 10.08 -3.96
CA TRP A 263 9.64 10.36 -5.37
C TRP A 263 8.68 9.54 -6.23
N ALA A 264 7.70 10.23 -6.82
CA ALA A 264 6.77 9.65 -7.78
C ALA A 264 7.28 9.87 -9.22
N VAL A 265 7.18 8.84 -10.05
CA VAL A 265 7.48 8.90 -11.49
C VAL A 265 6.37 8.21 -12.26
N TYR A 266 6.03 8.79 -13.41
CA TYR A 266 5.14 8.17 -14.39
C TYR A 266 5.83 8.05 -15.75
N LEU A 267 5.87 6.83 -16.29
CA LEU A 267 6.57 6.57 -17.56
C LEU A 267 5.81 7.06 -18.80
N GLY A 268 4.56 7.51 -18.62
CA GLY A 268 3.79 8.17 -19.67
C GLY A 268 4.13 9.65 -19.83
N SER A 269 4.77 10.25 -18.82
CA SER A 269 5.31 11.61 -18.90
C SER A 269 6.72 11.62 -19.48
N SER A 270 7.18 12.78 -19.98
CA SER A 270 8.58 12.92 -20.37
C SER A 270 9.47 12.75 -19.14
N THR A 271 10.47 11.88 -19.29
CA THR A 271 11.48 11.55 -18.29
C THR A 271 12.80 12.27 -18.55
N GLY A 272 12.96 12.91 -19.71
CA GLY A 272 14.21 13.53 -20.13
C GLY A 272 15.29 12.51 -20.49
N SER A 273 14.90 11.28 -20.80
CA SER A 273 15.80 10.15 -21.05
C SER A 273 15.49 9.44 -22.37
N SER A 274 16.29 8.42 -22.72
CA SER A 274 16.03 7.55 -23.88
C SER A 274 14.67 6.83 -23.82
N LEU A 275 14.05 6.70 -22.64
CA LEU A 275 12.71 6.12 -22.49
C LEU A 275 11.63 6.96 -23.19
N ASP A 276 11.87 8.25 -23.42
CA ASP A 276 10.90 9.13 -24.08
C ASP A 276 10.71 8.75 -25.55
N ASN A 277 11.71 8.09 -26.15
CA ASN A 277 11.64 7.57 -27.52
C ASN A 277 10.96 6.20 -27.62
N VAL A 278 10.69 5.54 -26.49
CA VAL A 278 9.94 4.27 -26.47
C VAL A 278 8.44 4.59 -26.45
N SER A 279 7.78 4.33 -27.57
CA SER A 279 6.33 4.51 -27.77
C SER A 279 5.49 3.45 -27.03
N ARG A 280 5.99 2.20 -26.99
CA ARG A 280 5.42 1.08 -26.25
C ARG A 280 6.50 0.07 -25.87
N GLY A 281 6.51 -0.36 -24.61
CA GLY A 281 7.55 -1.23 -24.09
C GLY A 281 7.25 -1.80 -22.72
N TYR A 282 8.05 -2.77 -22.32
CA TYR A 282 7.98 -3.36 -20.98
C TYR A 282 9.36 -3.82 -20.52
N GLY A 283 9.54 -3.93 -19.22
CA GLY A 283 10.74 -4.49 -18.64
C GLY A 283 10.77 -4.33 -17.13
N SER A 284 11.92 -3.96 -16.59
CA SER A 284 12.16 -3.88 -15.16
C SER A 284 12.90 -2.62 -14.76
N VAL A 285 12.93 -2.35 -13.46
CA VAL A 285 13.71 -1.27 -12.88
C VAL A 285 14.46 -1.78 -11.65
N VAL A 286 15.71 -1.37 -11.53
CA VAL A 286 16.54 -1.58 -10.33
C VAL A 286 16.83 -0.21 -9.75
N MET A 287 16.48 -0.01 -8.49
CA MET A 287 16.70 1.24 -7.77
C MET A 287 17.76 1.04 -6.73
N GLU A 288 18.75 1.92 -6.71
CA GLU A 288 19.79 1.96 -5.69
C GLU A 288 19.74 3.30 -4.99
N SER A 289 19.85 3.29 -3.66
CA SER A 289 19.82 4.48 -2.84
C SER A 289 21.02 4.59 -1.92
N THR A 290 21.53 5.82 -1.79
CA THR A 290 22.57 6.20 -0.83
C THR A 290 22.02 7.24 0.15
N GLY A 291 22.58 7.32 1.35
CA GLY A 291 22.17 8.26 2.40
C GLY A 291 20.97 7.81 3.24
N GLY A 292 19.95 7.20 2.61
CA GLY A 292 18.77 6.65 3.28
C GLY A 292 18.29 5.33 2.67
N ASN A 293 17.43 4.64 3.40
CA ASN A 293 16.71 3.46 2.92
C ASN A 293 15.42 3.90 2.22
N ILE A 294 15.02 3.16 1.18
CA ILE A 294 13.80 3.46 0.42
C ILE A 294 12.82 2.30 0.46
N ALA A 295 11.54 2.62 0.41
CA ALA A 295 10.46 1.67 0.15
C ALA A 295 9.67 2.17 -1.05
N CYS A 296 9.47 1.29 -2.03
CA CYS A 296 8.82 1.65 -3.29
C CYS A 296 7.60 0.79 -3.55
N ILE A 297 6.59 1.41 -4.15
CA ILE A 297 5.49 0.71 -4.81
C ILE A 297 5.58 0.96 -6.31
N PHE A 298 5.13 -0.01 -7.09
CA PHE A 298 5.01 0.06 -8.54
C PHE A 298 3.55 -0.12 -8.91
N ASN A 299 3.02 0.75 -9.78
CA ASN A 299 1.64 0.70 -10.22
C ASN A 299 1.55 0.78 -11.74
N GLU A 300 0.39 0.40 -12.27
CA GLU A 300 0.06 0.47 -13.69
C GLU A 300 -1.34 1.04 -13.85
N ASP A 301 -1.49 1.98 -14.77
CA ASP A 301 -2.78 2.57 -15.13
C ASP A 301 -2.98 2.44 -16.65
N ASN A 302 -4.20 2.14 -17.07
CA ASN A 302 -4.61 2.04 -18.48
C ASN A 302 -5.46 3.23 -18.95
N ARG A 303 -5.68 4.24 -18.09
CA ARG A 303 -6.43 5.44 -18.45
C ARG A 303 -5.55 6.39 -19.27
N THR A 304 -6.03 6.73 -20.46
CA THR A 304 -5.27 7.50 -21.47
C THR A 304 -5.36 9.02 -21.30
N THR A 305 -6.13 9.54 -20.34
CA THR A 305 -6.30 10.99 -20.09
C THR A 305 -6.28 11.29 -18.59
N TYR A 306 -5.24 12.00 -18.15
CA TYR A 306 -5.09 12.69 -16.85
C TYR A 306 -5.67 11.98 -15.61
N ALA A 307 -4.90 11.03 -15.07
CA ALA A 307 -4.99 10.55 -13.68
C ALA A 307 -3.86 9.57 -13.33
N GLY A 308 -3.28 8.90 -14.33
CA GLY A 308 -2.26 7.87 -14.13
C GLY A 308 -0.85 8.36 -13.84
N GLN A 309 -0.62 9.56 -13.31
CA GLN A 309 0.74 10.05 -13.03
C GLN A 309 1.38 9.35 -11.82
N GLY A 310 1.64 8.06 -11.96
CA GLY A 310 2.15 7.23 -10.89
C GLY A 310 1.17 7.08 -9.74
N SER A 311 -0.11 7.44 -9.92
CA SER A 311 -1.27 7.07 -9.11
C SER A 311 -2.11 6.09 -9.92
N THR A 312 -2.61 5.05 -9.26
CA THR A 312 -3.60 4.13 -9.82
C THR A 312 -4.83 4.85 -10.35
#